data_AF-A0A1Q7VV18-F1
#
_entry.id   AF-A0A1Q7VV18-F1
#
_cell.length_a   1.000
_cell.length_b   1.000
_cell.length_c   1.000
_cell.angle_alpha   90.00
_cell.angle_beta   90.00
_cell.angle_gamma   90.00
#
_symmetry.space_group_name_H-M   'P 1'
#
loop_
_entity.id
_entity.type
_entity.pdbx_description
1 polymer ?
#
loop_
_entity_poly.entity_id
_entity_poly.type
_entity_poly.pdbx_seq_one_letter_code
_entity_poly.pdbx_strand_id
1 'polypeptide(L)'
;MTAAHDQPLTLHLITHVPEHEPREDDPHYHLFEQAKARMRRQGLLKCVIGDDYCAGNIELHHSHIEYSQANGTDLAKVNQQLGLHLADDEAFQKWIESPGNLEPLCAVHHRTHFGIHVIPGPLWEPLRYRRTGVQPAAEFVPAKDAKESHDPAEAS
;
A
#
# COMPACT_ATOMS: atom_id res chain seq x y z
N MET A 1 -3.99 5.95 29.17
CA MET A 1 -4.31 6.36 27.79
C MET A 1 -5.75 6.86 27.80
N THR A 2 -6.05 7.95 27.10
CA THR A 2 -7.42 8.40 26.84
C THR A 2 -8.04 7.49 25.78
N ALA A 3 -9.34 7.22 25.87
CA ALA A 3 -10.05 6.47 24.84
C ALA A 3 -9.94 7.23 23.50
N ALA A 4 -9.73 6.50 22.40
CA ALA A 4 -9.84 7.08 21.07
C ALA A 4 -11.29 7.54 20.85
N HIS A 5 -11.46 8.63 20.10
CA HIS A 5 -12.77 9.04 19.60
C HIS A 5 -12.77 8.91 18.08
N ASP A 6 -13.86 8.39 17.53
CA ASP A 6 -14.01 8.27 16.09
C ASP A 6 -14.39 9.63 15.48
N GLN A 7 -13.78 9.94 14.33
CA GLN A 7 -14.14 11.11 13.52
C GLN A 7 -14.43 10.62 12.09
N PRO A 8 -15.71 10.52 11.69
CA PRO A 8 -16.05 10.05 10.35
C PRO A 8 -15.57 11.05 9.29
N LEU A 9 -14.99 10.53 8.22
CA LEU A 9 -14.52 11.31 7.08
C LEU A 9 -15.09 10.71 5.79
N THR A 10 -15.70 11.56 4.96
CA THR A 10 -16.13 11.19 3.60
C THR A 10 -15.13 11.71 2.58
N LEU A 11 -14.58 10.83 1.76
CA LEU A 11 -13.64 11.15 0.69
C LEU A 11 -14.25 10.84 -0.67
N HIS A 12 -14.12 11.80 -1.61
CA HIS A 12 -14.35 11.56 -3.03
C HIS A 12 -13.00 11.62 -3.72
N LEU A 13 -12.49 10.47 -4.16
CA LEU A 13 -11.17 10.32 -4.77
C LEU A 13 -11.33 10.02 -6.26
N ILE A 14 -10.62 10.78 -7.09
CA ILE A 14 -10.46 10.50 -8.53
C ILE A 14 -9.00 10.14 -8.74
N THR A 15 -8.72 8.90 -9.11
CA THR A 15 -7.37 8.43 -9.42
C THR A 15 -7.15 8.47 -10.92
N HIS A 16 -6.10 9.18 -11.35
CA HIS A 16 -5.66 9.17 -12.74
C HIS A 16 -4.55 8.14 -12.89
N VAL A 17 -4.90 6.97 -13.42
CA VAL A 17 -3.94 5.92 -13.74
C VAL A 17 -3.56 6.09 -15.21
N PRO A 18 -2.29 6.43 -15.53
CA PRO A 18 -1.81 6.48 -16.90
C PRO A 18 -2.09 5.17 -17.62
N GLU A 19 -2.23 5.24 -18.94
CA GLU A 19 -2.21 4.03 -19.75
C GLU A 19 -0.85 3.33 -19.56
N HIS A 20 -0.92 2.05 -19.21
CA HIS A 20 0.25 1.20 -19.06
C HIS A 20 -0.11 -0.18 -19.59
N GLU A 21 0.82 -0.80 -20.31
CA GLU A 21 0.64 -2.17 -20.79
C GLU A 21 0.57 -3.15 -19.60
N PRO A 22 -0.06 -4.32 -19.77
CA PRO A 22 0.15 -5.44 -18.86
C PRO A 22 1.64 -5.68 -18.65
N ARG A 23 2.01 -6.17 -17.47
CA ARG A 23 3.42 -6.48 -17.11
C ARG A 23 4.02 -7.64 -17.93
N GLU A 24 3.30 -8.15 -18.93
CA GLU A 24 3.75 -9.24 -19.80
C GLU A 24 4.94 -8.83 -20.67
N ASP A 25 4.97 -7.56 -21.11
CA ASP A 25 6.04 -7.01 -21.95
C ASP A 25 7.08 -6.20 -21.17
N ASP A 26 6.96 -6.10 -19.83
CA ASP A 26 7.95 -5.44 -19.00
C ASP A 26 9.24 -6.28 -18.93
N PRO A 27 10.38 -5.78 -19.47
CA PRO A 27 11.64 -6.50 -19.44
C PRO A 27 12.15 -6.74 -18.02
N HIS A 28 11.67 -6.01 -17.02
CA HIS A 28 12.10 -6.08 -15.63
C HIS A 28 11.16 -6.87 -14.72
N TYR A 29 10.01 -7.36 -15.20
CA TYR A 29 9.05 -8.11 -14.38
C TYR A 29 9.65 -9.36 -13.73
N HIS A 30 10.67 -9.95 -14.37
CA HIS A 30 11.42 -11.06 -13.80
C HIS A 30 12.11 -10.71 -12.46
N LEU A 31 12.45 -9.44 -12.21
CA LEU A 31 13.02 -8.96 -10.94
C LEU A 31 12.02 -9.05 -9.80
N PHE A 32 10.75 -8.71 -10.06
CA PHE A 32 9.66 -8.85 -9.09
C PHE A 32 9.46 -10.30 -8.66
N GLU A 33 9.38 -11.21 -9.63
CA GLU A 33 9.22 -12.63 -9.35
C GLU A 33 10.45 -13.22 -8.66
N GLN A 34 11.65 -12.78 -9.01
CA GLN A 34 12.88 -13.15 -8.29
C GLN A 34 12.88 -12.63 -6.85
N ALA A 35 12.45 -11.39 -6.60
CA ALA A 35 12.32 -10.80 -5.28
C ALA A 35 11.32 -11.60 -4.42
N LYS A 36 10.14 -11.89 -4.98
CA LYS A 36 9.10 -12.72 -4.34
C LYS A 36 9.61 -14.11 -3.99
N ALA A 37 10.26 -14.77 -4.94
CA ALA A 37 10.80 -16.12 -4.74
C ALA A 37 11.91 -16.12 -3.69
N ARG A 38 12.77 -15.10 -3.67
CA ARG A 38 13.82 -14.92 -2.65
C ARG A 38 13.22 -14.71 -1.27
N MET A 39 12.25 -13.80 -1.11
CA MET A 39 11.56 -13.58 0.15
C MET A 39 10.90 -14.86 0.65
N ARG A 40 10.27 -15.64 -0.24
CA ARG A 40 9.68 -16.94 0.11
C ARG A 40 10.74 -17.91 0.65
N ARG A 41 11.86 -18.09 -0.07
CA ARG A 41 12.96 -18.98 0.35
C ARG A 41 13.56 -18.58 1.69
N GLN A 42 13.59 -17.28 1.99
CA GLN A 42 14.13 -16.75 3.24
C GLN A 42 13.11 -16.73 4.39
N GLY A 43 11.86 -17.15 4.16
CA GLY A 43 10.78 -17.05 5.15
C GLY A 43 10.35 -15.61 5.47
N LEU A 44 10.69 -14.66 4.58
CA LEU A 44 10.38 -13.23 4.68
C LEU A 44 9.12 -12.82 3.90
N LEU A 45 8.52 -13.71 3.12
CA LEU A 45 7.24 -13.46 2.44
C LEU A 45 6.09 -13.52 3.44
N LYS A 46 5.99 -12.48 4.28
CA LYS A 46 5.00 -12.26 5.34
C LYS A 46 4.58 -10.79 5.28
N CYS A 47 3.36 -10.47 5.72
CA CYS A 47 2.90 -9.08 5.73
C CYS A 47 3.84 -8.21 6.56
N VAL A 48 4.32 -7.10 6.00
CA VAL A 48 5.22 -6.17 6.72
C VAL A 48 4.54 -5.46 7.89
N ILE A 49 3.20 -5.34 7.86
CA ILE A 49 2.44 -4.79 8.99
C ILE A 49 2.44 -5.79 10.17
N GLY A 50 2.29 -7.08 9.88
CA GLY A 50 2.53 -8.16 10.85
C GLY A 50 1.69 -8.08 12.13
N ASP A 51 0.47 -7.56 12.05
CA ASP A 51 -0.39 -7.26 13.20
C ASP A 51 -1.59 -8.21 13.35
N ASP A 52 -2.44 -7.91 14.34
CA ASP A 52 -3.69 -8.60 14.68
C ASP A 52 -4.81 -8.49 13.63
N TYR A 53 -4.65 -7.67 12.58
CA TYR A 53 -5.59 -7.54 11.46
C TYR A 53 -5.11 -8.25 10.20
N CYS A 54 -3.95 -8.93 10.22
CA CYS A 54 -3.46 -9.68 9.07
C CYS A 54 -4.42 -10.80 8.67
N ALA A 55 -4.85 -10.82 7.41
CA ALA A 55 -5.57 -11.96 6.82
C ALA A 55 -5.41 -12.04 5.29
N GLY A 56 -5.62 -13.24 4.77
CA GLY A 56 -5.53 -13.54 3.33
C GLY A 56 -4.12 -13.82 2.84
N ASN A 57 -3.99 -13.96 1.51
CA ASN A 57 -2.72 -14.28 0.86
C ASN A 57 -1.73 -13.11 0.92
N ILE A 58 -0.44 -13.42 0.92
CA ILE A 58 0.63 -12.41 0.78
C ILE A 58 0.83 -12.09 -0.70
N GLU A 59 0.78 -10.80 -1.00
CA GLU A 59 0.98 -10.16 -2.28
C GLU A 59 2.19 -9.23 -2.19
N LEU A 60 2.89 -8.97 -3.30
CA LEU A 60 3.93 -7.94 -3.33
C LEU A 60 3.32 -6.65 -3.87
N HIS A 61 3.59 -5.56 -3.16
CA HIS A 61 3.10 -4.22 -3.44
C HIS A 61 4.25 -3.26 -3.74
N HIS A 62 4.05 -2.29 -4.63
CA HIS A 62 5.02 -1.24 -4.91
C HIS A 62 4.93 -0.11 -3.88
N SER A 63 5.90 -0.02 -2.97
CA SER A 63 5.81 0.75 -1.72
C SER A 63 5.91 2.27 -1.88
N HIS A 64 6.61 2.76 -2.91
CA HIS A 64 6.82 4.20 -3.09
C HIS A 64 6.20 4.71 -4.39
N ILE A 65 6.47 4.01 -5.50
CA ILE A 65 5.97 4.37 -6.82
C ILE A 65 5.36 3.13 -7.44
N GLU A 66 4.06 3.19 -7.72
CA GLU A 66 3.37 2.15 -8.47
C GLU A 66 3.96 2.00 -9.87
N TYR A 67 4.05 0.75 -10.35
CA TYR A 67 4.46 0.46 -11.72
C TYR A 67 3.68 1.32 -12.74
N SER A 68 2.36 1.47 -12.53
CA SER A 68 1.49 2.28 -13.40
C SER A 68 1.85 3.78 -13.44
N GLN A 69 2.63 4.27 -12.48
CA GLN A 69 3.05 5.67 -12.37
C GLN A 69 4.52 5.87 -12.76
N ALA A 70 5.25 4.80 -13.06
CA ALA A 70 6.69 4.86 -13.33
C ALA A 70 7.03 5.87 -14.44
N ASN A 71 6.32 5.81 -15.57
CA ASN A 71 6.57 6.70 -16.71
C ASN A 71 6.27 8.19 -16.43
N GLY A 72 5.45 8.49 -15.42
CA GLY A 72 5.15 9.86 -15.00
C GLY A 72 6.06 10.39 -13.89
N THR A 73 7.02 9.59 -13.43
CA THR A 73 7.83 9.89 -12.24
C THR A 73 9.14 10.59 -12.60
N ASP A 74 9.49 11.61 -11.82
CA ASP A 74 10.76 12.35 -11.95
C ASP A 74 11.87 11.66 -11.13
N LEU A 75 12.81 11.03 -11.85
CA LEU A 75 13.92 10.28 -11.25
C LEU A 75 14.78 11.13 -10.30
N ALA A 76 15.04 12.40 -10.62
CA ALA A 76 15.88 13.25 -9.78
C ALA A 76 15.22 13.51 -8.42
N LYS A 77 13.89 13.68 -8.40
CA LYS A 77 13.11 13.82 -7.15
C LYS A 77 13.08 12.52 -6.36
N VAL A 78 12.94 11.37 -7.01
CA VAL A 78 13.01 10.06 -6.34
C VAL A 78 14.37 9.90 -5.63
N ASN A 79 15.47 10.14 -6.35
CA ASN A 79 16.81 10.09 -5.79
C ASN A 79 16.96 11.03 -4.58
N GLN A 80 16.48 12.26 -4.68
CA GLN A 80 16.57 13.24 -3.60
C GLN A 80 15.75 12.83 -2.37
N GLN A 81 14.49 12.42 -2.55
CA GLN A 81 13.57 12.14 -1.44
C GLN A 81 13.87 10.82 -0.74
N LEU A 82 14.29 9.80 -1.48
CA LEU A 82 14.56 8.46 -0.95
C LEU A 82 16.05 8.23 -0.64
N GLY A 83 16.91 9.23 -0.89
CA GLY A 83 18.36 9.10 -0.71
C GLY A 83 19.00 8.05 -1.63
N LEU A 84 18.45 7.90 -2.85
CA LEU A 84 18.95 6.96 -3.85
C LEU A 84 19.91 7.66 -4.83
N HIS A 85 20.64 6.83 -5.60
CA HIS A 85 21.62 7.27 -6.58
C HIS A 85 21.45 6.52 -7.91
N LEU A 86 20.21 6.40 -8.38
CA LEU A 86 19.88 5.79 -9.66
C LEU A 86 20.40 6.66 -10.81
N ALA A 87 21.15 6.06 -11.73
CA ALA A 87 21.93 6.80 -12.73
C ALA A 87 21.08 7.32 -13.90
N ASP A 88 20.08 6.56 -14.33
CA ASP A 88 19.29 6.79 -15.52
C ASP A 88 17.91 6.09 -15.43
N ASP A 89 17.08 6.27 -16.46
CA ASP A 89 15.74 5.71 -16.53
C ASP A 89 15.75 4.17 -16.50
N GLU A 90 16.77 3.53 -17.09
CA GLU A 90 16.92 2.07 -17.05
C GLU A 90 17.18 1.58 -15.62
N ALA A 91 18.05 2.26 -14.86
CA ALA A 91 18.27 1.97 -13.46
C ALA A 91 16.99 2.21 -12.62
N PHE A 92 16.21 3.22 -12.99
CA PHE A 92 14.92 3.50 -12.35
C PHE A 92 13.87 2.42 -12.62
N GLN A 93 13.67 2.01 -13.87
CA GLN A 93 12.73 0.95 -14.22
C GLN A 93 13.10 -0.38 -13.58
N LYS A 94 14.40 -0.71 -13.48
CA LYS A 94 14.87 -1.84 -12.68
C LYS A 94 14.52 -1.71 -11.20
N TRP A 95 14.68 -0.52 -10.63
CA TRP A 95 14.38 -0.26 -9.22
C TRP A 95 12.89 -0.38 -8.91
N ILE A 96 12.00 0.08 -9.82
CA ILE A 96 10.54 -0.06 -9.70
C ILE A 96 10.17 -1.50 -9.37
N GLU A 97 10.78 -2.46 -10.08
CA GLU A 97 10.52 -3.89 -9.97
C GLU A 97 11.41 -4.64 -8.96
N SER A 98 12.14 -3.93 -8.10
CA SER A 98 13.17 -4.49 -7.22
C SER A 98 12.93 -4.24 -5.72
N PRO A 99 13.59 -5.03 -4.83
CA PRO A 99 13.63 -4.71 -3.41
C PRO A 99 14.10 -3.27 -3.16
N GLY A 100 13.39 -2.56 -2.28
CA GLY A 100 13.54 -1.11 -2.09
C GLY A 100 12.33 -0.34 -2.59
N ASN A 101 11.61 -0.83 -3.60
CA ASN A 101 10.27 -0.38 -3.95
C ASN A 101 9.22 -1.48 -3.78
N LEU A 102 9.58 -2.66 -3.26
CA LEU A 102 8.65 -3.78 -3.08
C LEU A 102 8.50 -4.16 -1.62
N GLU A 103 7.26 -4.31 -1.16
CA GLU A 103 6.95 -4.83 0.17
C GLU A 103 5.86 -5.92 0.14
N PRO A 104 6.01 -6.98 0.96
CA PRO A 104 4.97 -7.99 1.10
C PRO A 104 3.83 -7.51 2.01
N LEU A 105 2.61 -7.49 1.49
CA LEU A 105 1.39 -7.19 2.24
C LEU A 105 0.40 -8.36 2.16
N CYS A 106 -0.37 -8.60 3.23
CA CYS A 106 -1.51 -9.50 3.11
C CYS A 106 -2.67 -8.81 2.37
N ALA A 107 -3.63 -9.58 1.87
CA ALA A 107 -4.79 -9.04 1.16
C ALA A 107 -5.52 -7.94 1.96
N VAL A 108 -5.58 -8.06 3.29
CA VAL A 108 -6.21 -7.03 4.14
C VAL A 108 -5.45 -5.70 4.11
N HIS A 109 -4.14 -5.73 4.35
CA HIS A 109 -3.31 -4.52 4.36
C HIS A 109 -2.93 -4.01 2.96
N HIS A 110 -3.17 -4.80 1.92
CA HIS A 110 -2.95 -4.37 0.55
C HIS A 110 -4.18 -3.64 -0.02
N ARG A 111 -5.37 -4.26 0.04
CA ARG A 111 -6.51 -3.84 -0.81
C ARG A 111 -7.88 -3.75 -0.14
N THR A 112 -8.03 -4.10 1.13
CA THR A 112 -9.35 -4.06 1.81
C THR A 112 -9.38 -3.02 2.93
N HIS A 113 -10.11 -3.25 4.02
CA HIS A 113 -10.45 -2.30 5.08
C HIS A 113 -9.24 -1.60 5.72
N PHE A 114 -8.06 -2.23 5.74
CA PHE A 114 -6.81 -1.65 6.25
C PHE A 114 -5.77 -1.47 5.13
N GLY A 115 -6.24 -1.41 3.90
CA GLY A 115 -5.46 -1.48 2.68
C GLY A 115 -4.78 -0.17 2.30
N ILE A 116 -3.51 -0.26 1.88
CA ILE A 116 -2.76 0.90 1.37
C ILE A 116 -3.43 1.53 0.13
N HIS A 117 -4.14 0.72 -0.66
CA HIS A 117 -4.85 1.23 -1.85
C HIS A 117 -6.16 1.95 -1.56
N VAL A 118 -6.64 1.96 -0.31
CA VAL A 118 -7.95 2.57 0.04
C VAL A 118 -7.87 3.58 1.19
N ILE A 119 -6.84 3.52 2.03
CA ILE A 119 -6.60 4.51 3.09
C ILE A 119 -5.58 5.55 2.60
N PRO A 120 -5.86 6.87 2.70
CA PRO A 120 -4.88 7.90 2.35
C PRO A 120 -3.56 7.76 3.11
N GLY A 121 -2.44 8.02 2.44
CA GLY A 121 -1.08 7.82 2.98
C GLY A 121 -0.86 8.31 4.42
N PRO A 122 -1.24 9.55 4.81
CA PRO A 122 -1.07 10.02 6.18
C PRO A 122 -1.82 9.24 7.26
N LEU A 123 -2.93 8.57 6.89
CA LEU A 123 -3.71 7.71 7.80
C LEU A 123 -3.24 6.26 7.76
N TRP A 124 -2.66 5.83 6.64
CA TRP A 124 -2.16 4.46 6.48
C TRP A 124 -0.77 4.26 7.09
N GLU A 125 0.14 5.24 6.93
CA GLU A 125 1.53 5.13 7.41
C GLU A 125 1.65 4.80 8.91
N PRO A 126 0.83 5.36 9.82
CA PRO A 126 0.85 4.98 11.24
C PRO A 126 0.57 3.49 11.50
N LEU A 127 -0.10 2.76 10.59
CA LEU A 127 -0.37 1.32 10.75
C LEU A 127 0.93 0.51 10.81
N ARG A 128 1.98 0.94 10.11
CA ARG A 128 3.29 0.27 10.11
C ARG A 128 3.93 0.21 11.49
N TYR A 129 3.62 1.17 12.35
CA TYR A 129 4.26 1.36 13.66
C TYR A 129 3.27 1.15 14.82
N ARG A 130 2.04 0.76 14.51
CA ARG A 130 0.99 0.55 15.49
C ARG A 130 1.33 -0.62 16.40
N ARG A 131 1.07 -0.47 17.71
CA ARG A 131 1.15 -1.58 18.66
C ARG A 131 -0.05 -2.52 18.46
N THR A 132 0.18 -3.82 18.46
CA THR A 132 -0.88 -4.84 18.50
C THR A 132 -1.91 -4.54 19.59
N GLY A 133 -3.20 -4.71 19.30
CA GLY A 133 -4.29 -4.42 20.23
C GLY A 133 -4.66 -2.94 20.40
N VAL A 134 -4.00 -2.01 19.71
CA VAL A 134 -4.42 -0.60 19.63
C VAL A 134 -5.27 -0.38 18.38
N GLN A 135 -6.35 0.39 18.43
CA GLN A 135 -7.17 0.66 17.24
C GLN A 135 -6.33 1.30 16.10
N PRO A 136 -6.51 0.84 14.84
CA PRO A 136 -5.95 1.49 13.65
C PRO A 136 -6.29 2.98 13.55
N ALA A 137 -5.40 3.78 12.95
CA ALA A 137 -5.62 5.22 12.78
C ALA A 137 -6.77 5.53 11.81
N ALA A 138 -7.07 4.60 10.90
CA ALA A 138 -8.23 4.63 10.02
C ALA A 138 -8.57 3.22 9.55
N GLU A 139 -9.82 3.05 9.12
CA GLU A 139 -10.28 1.91 8.35
C GLU A 139 -11.16 2.40 7.19
N PHE A 140 -11.11 1.70 6.06
CA PHE A 140 -11.97 1.95 4.94
C PHE A 140 -13.33 1.26 5.15
N VAL A 141 -14.37 2.07 5.27
CA VAL A 141 -15.77 1.63 5.37
C VAL A 141 -16.47 1.87 4.03
N PRO A 142 -16.95 0.82 3.34
CA PRO A 142 -17.74 0.98 2.12
C PRO A 142 -18.99 1.84 2.36
N ALA A 143 -19.40 2.60 1.35
CA ALA A 143 -20.54 3.53 1.45
C ALA A 143 -21.86 2.88 1.89
N LYS A 144 -22.06 1.59 1.59
CA LYS A 144 -23.23 0.83 2.05
C LYS A 144 -23.23 0.63 3.57
N ASP A 145 -22.06 0.40 4.17
CA ASP A 145 -21.89 0.07 5.59
C ASP A 145 -21.81 1.37 6.42
N ALA A 146 -21.31 2.47 5.83
CA ALA A 146 -21.27 3.77 6.48
C ALA A 146 -22.67 4.35 6.77
N LYS A 147 -23.65 4.09 5.90
CA LYS A 147 -25.04 4.59 6.06
C LYS A 147 -25.75 3.98 7.26
N GLU A 148 -25.47 2.73 7.60
CA GLU A 148 -26.09 2.04 8.74
C GLU A 148 -25.62 2.62 10.09
N SER A 149 -24.43 3.23 10.13
CA SER A 149 -23.88 3.84 11.36
C SER A 149 -24.34 5.28 11.63
N HIS A 150 -25.00 5.92 10.65
CA HIS A 150 -25.37 7.34 10.69
C HIS A 150 -26.89 7.59 10.70
N ASP A 151 -27.73 6.54 10.75
CA ASP A 151 -29.17 6.72 10.92
C ASP A 151 -29.51 6.98 12.40
N PRO A 152 -29.99 8.17 12.79
CA PRO A 152 -30.38 8.47 14.17
C PRO A 152 -31.74 7.84 14.55
N ALA A 153 -32.27 6.91 13.77
CA ALA A 153 -33.66 6.50 13.81
C ALA A 153 -34.03 5.47 14.89
N GLU A 154 -33.11 5.01 15.74
CA GLU A 154 -33.42 4.09 16.85
C GLU A 154 -32.92 4.56 18.22
N ALA A 155 -32.76 5.87 18.40
CA ALA A 155 -32.61 6.49 19.72
C ALA A 155 -33.82 7.39 20.03
N SER A 156 -35.02 6.79 20.16
CA SER A 156 -36.22 7.41 20.74
C SER A 156 -37.17 6.35 21.27
#